data_AF-A0A1A8UKP3-F1
#
_entry.id   AF-A0A1A8UKP3-F1
#
_cell.length_a   1.000
_cell.length_b   1.000
_cell.length_c   1.000
_cell.angle_alpha   90.00
_cell.angle_beta   90.00
_cell.angle_gamma   90.00
#
_symmetry.space_group_name_H-M   'P 1'
#
loop_
_entity.id
_entity.type
_entity.pdbx_description
1 polymer ?
#
loop_
_entity_poly.entity_id
_entity_poly.type
_entity_poly.pdbx_seq_one_letter_code
_entity_poly.pdbx_strand_id
1 'polypeptide(L)'
;NKTSSCSTSVLDSHHNHDGDLNLCTKSGPKIPHYDITTVRLSELEQHLECLLSLLPSTKCPLVLILDGLDQLEDDVAARIIRSLPSPLPDEVQLIITASSNCTHFL
;
A
#
# COMPACT_ATOMS: atom_id res chain seq x y z
N ASN A 1 31.73 19.91 30.39
CA ASN A 1 32.68 19.24 29.47
C ASN A 1 33.40 18.15 30.27
N LYS A 2 32.92 16.90 30.22
CA LYS A 2 33.47 15.78 29.41
C LYS A 2 34.95 15.53 29.80
N THR A 3 35.38 14.39 30.34
CA THR A 3 35.22 13.01 29.88
C THR A 3 35.61 12.03 31.01
N SER A 4 34.82 10.97 31.22
CA SER A 4 35.27 9.76 31.94
C SER A 4 35.92 8.80 30.94
N SER A 5 36.99 8.14 31.38
CA SER A 5 37.91 7.32 30.58
C SER A 5 37.87 5.85 31.05
N CYS A 6 38.42 4.97 30.19
CA CYS A 6 38.81 3.56 30.42
C CYS A 6 37.68 2.51 30.21
N SER A 7 37.82 1.38 29.49
CA SER A 7 38.98 0.66 28.94
C SER A 7 38.59 -0.28 27.79
N THR A 8 39.59 -0.62 26.98
CA THR A 8 39.61 -1.54 25.82
C THR A 8 39.51 -3.02 26.20
N SER A 9 38.95 -3.87 25.34
CA SER A 9 39.61 -5.13 24.92
C SER A 9 38.94 -5.75 23.69
N VAL A 10 39.78 -6.29 22.82
CA VAL A 10 39.52 -6.92 21.51
C VAL A 10 39.14 -8.38 21.72
N LEU A 11 38.25 -8.94 20.88
CA LEU A 11 38.37 -10.32 20.38
C LEU A 11 37.46 -10.56 19.17
N ASP A 12 38.12 -10.85 18.06
CA ASP A 12 37.62 -11.54 16.89
C ASP A 12 37.19 -12.98 17.25
N SER A 13 36.08 -13.48 16.71
CA SER A 13 35.83 -14.93 16.65
C SER A 13 34.74 -15.26 15.63
N HIS A 14 35.17 -15.86 14.52
CA HIS A 14 34.34 -16.59 13.58
C HIS A 14 33.71 -17.83 14.25
N HIS A 15 32.40 -18.04 14.12
CA HIS A 15 31.82 -19.38 14.30
C HIS A 15 30.63 -19.62 13.37
N ASN A 16 30.81 -20.58 12.47
CA ASN A 16 29.77 -21.18 11.65
C ASN A 16 28.80 -21.96 12.55
N HIS A 17 27.49 -21.75 12.38
CA HIS A 17 26.50 -22.73 12.83
C HIS A 17 25.66 -23.20 11.66
N ASP A 18 26.13 -24.29 11.08
CA ASP A 18 25.30 -25.32 10.47
C ASP A 18 24.48 -25.98 11.59
N GLY A 19 23.17 -26.05 11.41
CA GLY A 19 22.23 -26.37 12.49
C GLY A 19 20.83 -26.59 11.95
N ASP A 20 20.69 -27.69 11.21
CA ASP A 20 19.48 -28.48 10.96
C ASP A 20 18.25 -28.04 11.80
N LEU A 21 17.39 -27.20 11.23
CA LEU A 21 16.08 -26.89 11.80
C LEU A 21 15.06 -27.87 11.25
N ASN A 22 15.04 -29.03 11.90
CA ASN A 22 13.92 -29.95 11.99
C ASN A 22 12.61 -29.14 12.17
N LEU A 23 11.85 -29.01 11.07
CA LEU A 23 10.58 -28.29 11.02
C LEU A 23 9.52 -29.12 11.75
N CYS A 24 9.60 -29.10 13.08
CA CYS A 24 8.58 -29.61 13.96
C CYS A 24 7.26 -28.89 13.66
N THR A 25 6.31 -29.66 13.15
CA THR A 25 4.89 -29.34 13.08
C THR A 25 4.39 -28.89 14.45
N LYS A 26 4.37 -27.57 14.67
CA LYS A 26 3.54 -26.95 15.70
C LYS A 26 2.56 -26.03 15.01
N SER A 27 1.29 -26.40 15.08
CA SER A 27 0.17 -25.50 14.77
C SER A 27 0.30 -24.27 15.66
N GLY A 28 0.87 -23.21 15.12
CA GLY A 28 0.83 -21.90 15.75
C GLY A 28 -0.62 -21.43 15.92
N PRO A 29 -0.85 -20.43 16.79
CA PRO A 29 -2.17 -19.81 16.89
C PRO A 29 -2.58 -19.37 15.48
N LYS A 30 -3.78 -19.75 15.03
CA LYS A 30 -4.40 -19.18 13.83
C LYS A 30 -4.51 -17.67 14.08
N ILE A 31 -3.53 -16.92 13.61
CA ILE A 31 -3.66 -15.48 13.44
C ILE A 31 -4.90 -15.32 12.57
N PRO A 32 -5.92 -14.56 13.00
CA PRO A 32 -7.04 -14.25 12.12
C PRO A 32 -6.41 -13.70 10.84
N HIS A 33 -6.73 -14.27 9.69
CA HIS A 33 -6.39 -13.66 8.42
C HIS A 33 -7.23 -12.39 8.32
N TYR A 34 -6.81 -11.35 9.04
CA TYR A 34 -7.38 -10.02 8.92
C TYR A 34 -7.03 -9.57 7.52
N ASP A 35 -8.07 -9.48 6.70
CA ASP A 35 -7.93 -8.96 5.36
C ASP A 35 -7.69 -7.44 5.46
N ILE A 36 -6.43 -7.07 5.74
CA ILE A 36 -6.00 -5.67 5.86
C ILE A 36 -6.29 -4.92 4.55
N THR A 37 -6.37 -5.63 3.43
CA THR A 37 -6.63 -5.04 2.11
C THR A 37 -8.06 -4.50 2.00
N THR A 38 -9.06 -5.19 2.54
CA THR A 38 -10.46 -4.72 2.49
C THR A 38 -10.74 -3.53 3.38
N VAL A 39 -10.15 -3.49 4.59
CA VAL A 39 -10.29 -2.34 5.51
C VAL A 39 -9.64 -1.08 4.93
N ARG A 40 -8.49 -1.23 4.25
CA ARG A 40 -7.78 -0.12 3.60
C ARG A 40 -8.51 0.41 2.36
N LEU A 41 -9.20 -0.48 1.64
CA LEU A 41 -9.93 -0.08 0.43
C LEU A 41 -11.19 0.74 0.76
N SER A 42 -12.00 0.32 1.73
CA SER A 42 -13.18 1.11 2.13
C SER A 42 -12.81 2.51 2.62
N GLU A 43 -11.66 2.64 3.29
CA GLU A 43 -11.13 3.93 3.73
C GLU A 43 -10.71 4.79 2.52
N LEU A 44 -10.07 4.21 1.51
CA LEU A 44 -9.74 4.90 0.27
C LEU A 44 -11.00 5.36 -0.48
N GLU A 45 -12.01 4.50 -0.59
CA GLU A 45 -13.30 4.81 -1.21
C GLU A 45 -13.95 6.02 -0.53
N GLN A 46 -14.03 6.02 0.81
CA GLN A 46 -14.57 7.13 1.59
C GLN A 46 -13.78 8.44 1.39
N HIS A 47 -12.45 8.36 1.32
CA HIS A 47 -11.63 9.54 1.06
C HIS A 47 -11.87 10.11 -0.34
N LEU A 48 -12.02 9.26 -1.36
CA LEU A 48 -12.33 9.68 -2.72
C LEU A 48 -13.71 10.37 -2.80
N GLU A 49 -14.73 9.81 -2.16
CA GLU A 49 -16.06 10.43 -2.06
C GLU A 49 -16.00 11.81 -1.39
N CYS A 50 -15.23 11.93 -0.30
CA CYS A 50 -15.06 13.19 0.42
C CYS A 50 -14.32 14.24 -0.43
N LEU A 51 -13.26 13.85 -1.14
CA LEU A 51 -12.52 14.74 -2.04
C LEU A 51 -13.40 15.25 -3.19
N LEU A 52 -14.17 14.35 -3.82
CA LEU A 52 -15.03 14.68 -4.95
C LEU A 52 -16.25 15.52 -4.57
N SER A 53 -16.68 15.48 -3.30
CA SER A 53 -17.76 16.33 -2.81
C SER A 53 -17.31 17.71 -2.34
N LEU A 54 -16.06 17.85 -1.89
CA LEU A 54 -15.57 19.09 -1.27
C LEU A 54 -14.74 19.99 -2.18
N LEU A 55 -13.97 19.40 -3.09
CA LEU A 55 -12.94 20.15 -3.84
C LEU A 55 -13.41 20.72 -5.19
N PRO A 56 -14.20 20.01 -6.01
CA PRO A 56 -14.51 20.49 -7.35
C PRO A 56 -15.30 21.80 -7.30
N SER A 57 -14.86 22.79 -8.08
CA SER A 57 -15.55 24.06 -8.25
C SER A 57 -15.35 24.55 -9.67
N THR A 58 -16.34 25.27 -10.21
CA THR A 58 -16.28 25.86 -11.55
C THR A 58 -15.09 26.80 -11.78
N LYS A 59 -14.46 27.30 -10.70
CA LYS A 59 -13.27 28.14 -10.75
C LYS A 59 -11.96 27.37 -10.61
N CYS A 60 -12.02 26.19 -9.97
CA CYS A 60 -10.88 25.37 -9.63
C CYS A 60 -11.25 23.90 -9.92
N PRO A 61 -11.10 23.43 -11.16
CA PRO A 61 -11.35 22.04 -11.48
C PRO A 61 -10.37 21.13 -10.72
N LEU A 62 -10.84 19.95 -10.33
CA LEU A 62 -10.06 18.94 -9.64
C LEU A 62 -9.47 17.97 -10.67
N VAL A 63 -8.16 17.75 -10.64
CA VAL A 63 -7.49 16.69 -11.40
C VAL A 63 -7.16 15.55 -10.45
N LEU A 64 -7.76 14.38 -10.69
CA LEU A 64 -7.48 13.15 -9.95
C LEU A 64 -6.58 12.26 -10.80
N ILE A 65 -5.40 11.92 -10.28
CA ILE A 65 -4.44 11.03 -10.95
C ILE A 65 -4.37 9.72 -10.14
N LEU A 66 -4.76 8.62 -10.76
CA LEU A 66 -4.64 7.28 -10.21
C LEU A 66 -3.50 6.55 -10.93
N ASP A 67 -2.39 6.37 -10.23
CA ASP A 67 -1.17 5.75 -10.76
C ASP A 67 -0.93 4.36 -10.17
N GLY A 68 -0.33 3.50 -10.99
CA GLY A 68 0.03 2.14 -10.60
C GLY A 68 -1.17 1.24 -10.30
N LEU A 69 -2.37 1.56 -10.80
CA LEU A 69 -3.51 0.65 -10.67
C LEU A 69 -3.18 -0.73 -11.26
N ASP A 70 -2.27 -0.78 -12.23
CA ASP A 70 -1.77 -1.97 -12.89
C ASP A 70 -0.79 -2.84 -12.14
N GLN A 71 -0.41 -2.40 -10.96
CA GLN A 71 0.38 -3.17 -10.02
C GLN A 71 -0.49 -3.81 -8.94
N LEU A 72 -1.80 -3.50 -8.91
CA LEU A 72 -2.72 -4.07 -7.95
C LEU A 72 -3.17 -5.46 -8.41
N GLU A 73 -3.13 -6.41 -7.47
CA GLU A 73 -3.64 -7.76 -7.68
C GLU A 73 -5.18 -7.77 -7.70
N ASP A 74 -5.76 -8.80 -8.32
CA ASP A 74 -7.21 -9.07 -8.37
C ASP A 74 -8.07 -7.90 -8.93
N ASP A 75 -9.34 -7.87 -8.54
CA ASP A 75 -10.33 -6.85 -8.92
C ASP A 75 -10.18 -5.53 -8.12
N VAL A 76 -9.07 -5.32 -7.40
CA VAL A 76 -8.89 -4.14 -6.54
C VAL A 76 -8.91 -2.86 -7.36
N ALA A 77 -8.19 -2.83 -8.48
CA ALA A 77 -8.22 -1.71 -9.41
C ALA A 77 -9.64 -1.43 -9.91
N ALA A 78 -10.38 -2.48 -10.30
CA ALA A 78 -11.76 -2.35 -10.75
C ALA A 78 -12.69 -1.84 -9.64
N ARG A 79 -12.47 -2.22 -8.38
CA ARG A 79 -13.23 -1.71 -7.23
C ARG A 79 -12.95 -0.23 -6.96
N ILE A 80 -11.69 0.20 -7.02
CA ILE A 80 -11.31 1.62 -6.92
C ILE A 80 -11.97 2.44 -8.02
N ILE A 81 -11.97 1.94 -9.27
CA ILE A 81 -12.64 2.66 -10.37
C ILE A 81 -14.16 2.69 -10.17
N ARG A 82 -14.77 1.60 -9.68
CA ARG A 82 -16.22 1.51 -9.43
C ARG A 82 -16.69 2.35 -8.25
N SER A 83 -15.83 2.71 -7.31
CA SER A 83 -16.19 3.60 -6.20
C SER A 83 -16.24 5.07 -6.60
N LEU A 84 -15.70 5.42 -7.77
CA LEU A 84 -15.84 6.76 -8.32
C LEU A 84 -17.29 7.00 -8.78
N PRO A 85 -17.82 8.22 -8.61
CA PRO A 85 -19.13 8.58 -9.12
C PRO A 85 -19.14 8.48 -10.65
N SER A 86 -20.24 7.94 -11.18
CA SER A 86 -20.48 7.83 -12.62
C SER A 86 -21.87 8.41 -12.95
N PRO A 87 -21.96 9.50 -13.74
CA PRO A 87 -20.84 10.22 -14.35
C PRO A 87 -20.00 10.97 -13.31
N LEU A 88 -18.73 11.21 -13.63
CA LEU A 88 -17.89 12.11 -12.84
C LEU A 88 -18.45 13.55 -12.93
N PRO A 89 -18.30 14.38 -11.89
CA PRO A 89 -18.64 15.79 -11.98
C PRO A 89 -17.86 16.50 -13.11
N ASP A 90 -18.50 17.47 -13.78
CA ASP A 90 -17.92 18.17 -14.94
C ASP A 90 -16.60 18.90 -14.61
N GLU A 91 -16.44 19.32 -13.36
CA GLU A 91 -15.24 19.97 -12.85
C GLU A 91 -14.13 19.00 -12.44
N VAL A 92 -14.31 17.69 -12.67
CA VAL A 92 -13.34 16.65 -12.33
C VAL A 92 -12.74 16.04 -13.59
N GLN A 93 -11.41 16.08 -13.69
CA GLN A 93 -10.65 15.36 -14.71
C GLN A 93 -9.97 14.14 -14.08
N LEU A 94 -10.31 12.95 -14.54
CA LEU A 94 -9.67 11.71 -14.14
C LEU A 94 -8.57 11.32 -15.13
N ILE A 95 -7.37 11.06 -14.62
CA ILE A 95 -6.24 10.49 -15.36
C ILE A 95 -5.88 9.17 -14.70
N ILE A 96 -5.92 8.09 -15.47
CA ILE A 96 -5.47 6.77 -15.03
C ILE A 96 -4.20 6.44 -15.79
N THR A 97 -3.16 6.06 -15.07
CA THR A 97 -1.89 5.61 -15.65
C THR A 97 -1.69 4.13 -15.39
N ALA A 98 -1.11 3.46 -16.37
CA ALA A 98 -0.75 2.07 -16.34
C ALA A 98 0.62 1.89 -17.00
N SER A 99 1.40 0.92 -16.54
CA SER A 99 2.64 0.52 -17.20
C SER A 99 2.33 -0.21 -18.51
N SER A 100 3.23 -0.07 -19.50
CA SER A 100 3.09 -0.74 -20.81
C SER A 100 3.19 -2.27 -20.73
N ASN A 101 3.60 -2.79 -19.59
CA ASN A 101 3.96 -4.18 -19.34
C ASN A 101 2.79 -4.98 -18.72
N CYS A 102 1.70 -4.31 -18.34
CA CYS A 102 0.52 -4.95 -17.78
C CYS A 102 -0.65 -4.94 -18.77
N THR A 103 -1.00 -6.12 -19.28
CA THR A 103 -2.06 -6.34 -20.30
C THR A 103 -3.49 -6.32 -19.75
N HIS A 104 -3.71 -6.00 -18.47
CA HIS A 104 -4.98 -6.27 -17.78
C HIS A 104 -5.88 -5.04 -17.54
N PHE A 105 -5.61 -3.89 -18.17
CA PHE A 105 -6.28 -2.62 -17.84
C PHE A 105 -7.39 -2.18 -18.79
N LEU A 106 -7.65 -2.91 -19.88
CA LEU A 106 -8.63 -2.53 -20.91
C LEU A 106 -9.50 -3.71 -21.34
#